data_AF-A0A927SYS7-F1
#
_entry.id   AF-A0A927SYS7-F1
#
_cell.length_a   1.000
_cell.length_b   1.000
_cell.length_c   1.000
_cell.angle_alpha   90.00
_cell.angle_beta   90.00
_cell.angle_gamma   90.00
#
_symmetry.space_group_name_H-M   'P 1'
#
loop_
_entity.id
_entity.type
_entity.pdbx_description
1 polymer ?
#
loop_
_entity_poly.entity_id
_entity_poly.type
_entity_poly.pdbx_seq_one_letter_code
_entity_poly.pdbx_strand_id
1 'polypeptide(L)'
;MKRIGMVVAVEIDAVLKRYGEPISDEVVCGFQLLTYKSGENKIYVMNCGMGEIAAAAGTQLLISVYKVDVMINFGVVGGLTDEMALAKTCIVEKVVHYGFDGSQGLHHPQGQYPGTDSLYFEADKNLIGIAKKLYPDLKTVTCASADNCCRSKR
;
A
#
# COMPACT_ATOMS: atom_id res chain seq x y z
N MET A 1 21.16 9.93 -1.92
CA MET A 1 20.68 8.62 -1.41
C MET A 1 19.31 8.78 -0.76
N LYS A 2 18.26 8.20 -1.35
CA LYS A 2 16.93 8.06 -0.71
C LYS A 2 16.75 6.67 -0.12
N ARG A 3 15.97 6.58 0.95
CA ARG A 3 15.49 5.34 1.59
C ARG A 3 14.03 5.15 1.20
N ILE A 4 13.75 4.10 0.45
CA ILE A 4 12.41 3.79 -0.05
C ILE A 4 11.87 2.62 0.77
N GLY A 5 10.74 2.82 1.45
CA GLY A 5 10.00 1.76 2.10
C GLY A 5 8.97 1.18 1.14
N MET A 6 8.84 -0.14 1.14
CA MET A 6 7.79 -0.86 0.41
C MET A 6 7.11 -1.82 1.37
N VAL A 7 5.79 -1.72 1.52
CA VAL A 7 4.98 -2.72 2.23
C VAL A 7 4.30 -3.65 1.24
N VAL A 8 4.40 -4.95 1.51
CA VAL A 8 3.83 -6.03 0.70
C VAL A 8 3.10 -6.99 1.62
N ALA A 9 1.84 -7.29 1.34
CA ALA A 9 1.04 -8.17 2.19
C ALA A 9 1.15 -9.65 1.80
N VAL A 10 1.11 -9.96 0.49
CA VAL A 10 1.02 -11.33 -0.03
C VAL A 10 2.02 -11.59 -1.16
N GLU A 11 2.19 -10.64 -2.09
CA GLU A 11 2.98 -10.79 -3.32
C GLU A 11 4.50 -10.62 -3.14
N ILE A 12 5.09 -11.21 -2.09
CA ILE A 12 6.53 -11.08 -1.87
C ILE A 12 7.36 -11.78 -2.96
N ASP A 13 6.84 -12.87 -3.52
CA ASP A 13 7.50 -13.62 -4.61
C ASP A 13 7.70 -12.77 -5.87
N ALA A 14 6.75 -11.88 -6.18
CA ALA A 14 6.86 -10.95 -7.30
C ALA A 14 8.01 -9.96 -7.10
N VAL A 15 8.25 -9.52 -5.85
CA VAL A 15 9.39 -8.66 -5.51
C VAL A 15 10.70 -9.43 -5.66
N LEU A 16 10.79 -10.63 -5.08
CA LEU A 16 11.98 -11.48 -5.17
C LEU A 16 12.34 -11.78 -6.63
N LYS A 17 11.35 -12.10 -7.48
CA LYS A 17 11.56 -12.32 -8.91
C LYS A 17 12.05 -11.06 -9.63
N ARG A 18 11.61 -9.88 -9.21
CA ARG A 18 11.94 -8.59 -9.87
C ARG A 18 13.32 -8.06 -9.48
N TYR A 19 13.70 -8.21 -8.22
CA TYR A 19 14.91 -7.63 -7.63
C TYR A 19 16.03 -8.65 -7.38
N GLY A 20 15.73 -9.95 -7.43
CA GLY A 20 16.67 -11.03 -7.16
C GLY A 20 16.93 -11.21 -5.66
N GLU A 21 18.12 -11.70 -5.34
CA GLU A 21 18.54 -11.92 -3.95
C GLU A 21 18.72 -10.58 -3.20
N PRO A 22 18.15 -10.45 -1.99
CA PRO A 22 18.33 -9.26 -1.18
C PRO A 22 19.75 -9.20 -0.60
N ILE A 23 20.18 -7.98 -0.28
CA ILE A 23 21.43 -7.73 0.45
C ILE A 23 21.33 -8.24 1.88
N SER A 24 20.15 -8.12 2.49
CA SER A 24 19.83 -8.73 3.78
C SER A 24 18.38 -9.18 3.83
N ASP A 25 18.14 -10.27 4.57
CA ASP A 25 16.83 -10.83 4.87
C ASP A 25 16.77 -11.08 6.38
N GLU A 26 15.98 -10.27 7.08
CA GLU A 26 15.94 -10.23 8.55
C GLU A 26 14.51 -10.30 9.05
N VAL A 27 14.30 -10.87 10.25
CA VAL A 27 13.02 -10.80 10.95
C VAL A 27 13.08 -9.69 11.99
N VAL A 28 12.21 -8.69 11.85
CA VAL A 28 12.16 -7.50 12.72
C VAL A 28 10.75 -7.33 13.24
N CYS A 29 10.60 -7.40 14.57
CA CYS A 29 9.29 -7.31 15.24
C CYS A 29 8.24 -8.29 14.67
N GLY A 30 8.66 -9.47 14.20
CA GLY A 30 7.77 -10.48 13.61
C GLY A 30 7.49 -10.32 12.12
N PHE A 31 8.03 -9.28 11.47
CA PHE A 31 7.92 -9.07 10.03
C PHE A 31 9.22 -9.43 9.32
N GLN A 32 9.12 -10.01 8.12
CA GLN A 32 10.29 -10.20 7.26
C GLN A 32 10.63 -8.89 6.56
N LEU A 33 11.90 -8.48 6.66
CA LEU A 33 12.46 -7.29 6.05
C LEU A 33 13.55 -7.68 5.07
N LEU A 34 13.32 -7.36 3.80
CA LEU A 34 14.29 -7.53 2.72
C LEU A 34 14.91 -6.18 2.38
N THR A 35 16.24 -6.11 2.34
CA THR A 35 16.96 -4.90 1.95
C THR A 35 17.59 -5.04 0.57
N TYR A 36 17.35 -4.07 -0.30
CA TYR A 36 17.93 -3.99 -1.64
C TYR A 36 18.63 -2.65 -1.86
N LYS A 37 19.43 -2.60 -2.92
CA LYS A 37 20.05 -1.38 -3.44
C LYS A 37 19.65 -1.19 -4.90
N SER A 38 19.24 0.02 -5.25
CA SER A 38 18.93 0.42 -6.63
C SER A 38 19.63 1.73 -6.94
N GLY A 39 20.73 1.66 -7.69
CA GLY A 39 21.66 2.78 -7.86
C GLY A 39 22.21 3.24 -6.51
N GLU A 40 22.03 4.53 -6.20
CA GLU A 40 22.40 5.12 -4.91
C GLU A 40 21.32 5.01 -3.83
N ASN A 41 20.15 4.46 -4.16
CA ASN A 41 19.02 4.38 -3.24
C ASN A 41 18.97 3.02 -2.53
N LYS A 42 18.44 3.04 -1.32
CA LYS A 42 18.19 1.84 -0.52
C LYS A 42 16.70 1.54 -0.49
N ILE A 43 16.32 0.29 -0.70
CA ILE A 43 14.93 -0.15 -0.67
C ILE A 43 14.76 -1.12 0.48
N TYR A 44 13.80 -0.85 1.36
CA TYR A 44 13.40 -1.68 2.48
C TYR A 44 12.02 -2.25 2.16
N VAL A 45 11.96 -3.54 1.84
CA VAL A 45 10.70 -4.23 1.54
C VAL A 45 10.28 -5.02 2.77
N MET A 46 9.14 -4.66 3.34
CA MET A 46 8.56 -5.36 4.48
C MET A 46 7.41 -6.23 4.02
N ASN A 47 7.54 -7.54 4.25
CA ASN A 47 6.41 -8.45 4.17
C ASN A 47 5.59 -8.32 5.45
N CYS A 48 4.53 -7.52 5.39
CA CYS A 48 3.72 -7.18 6.55
C CYS A 48 2.60 -8.19 6.84
N GLY A 49 2.31 -9.11 5.92
CA GLY A 49 1.13 -9.97 5.99
C GLY A 49 -0.18 -9.23 5.72
N MET A 50 -1.29 -9.97 5.81
CA MET A 50 -2.63 -9.45 5.53
C MET A 50 -3.23 -8.70 6.72
N GLY A 51 -4.02 -7.66 6.43
CA GLY A 51 -4.81 -6.90 7.40
C GLY A 51 -4.24 -5.51 7.70
N GLU A 52 -5.14 -4.60 8.07
CA GLU A 52 -4.86 -3.18 8.26
C GLU A 52 -3.91 -2.94 9.44
N ILE A 53 -4.08 -3.69 10.54
CA ILE A 53 -3.19 -3.60 11.71
C ILE A 53 -1.76 -4.01 11.34
N ALA A 54 -1.59 -5.10 10.60
CA ALA A 54 -0.28 -5.61 10.22
C ALA A 54 0.43 -4.66 9.24
N ALA A 55 -0.29 -4.16 8.24
CA ALA A 55 0.21 -3.16 7.30
C ALA A 55 0.58 -1.83 8.00
N ALA A 56 -0.24 -1.37 8.94
CA ALA A 56 0.04 -0.17 9.72
C ALA A 56 1.29 -0.33 10.60
N ALA A 57 1.42 -1.45 11.31
CA ALA A 57 2.58 -1.75 12.15
C ALA A 57 3.87 -1.81 11.32
N GLY A 58 3.85 -2.50 10.17
CA GLY A 58 5.00 -2.57 9.28
C GLY A 58 5.39 -1.22 8.68
N THR A 59 4.39 -0.44 8.24
CA THR A 59 4.61 0.93 7.74
C THR A 59 5.23 1.82 8.82
N GLN A 60 4.72 1.76 10.05
CA GLN A 60 5.24 2.52 11.18
C GLN A 60 6.69 2.15 11.49
N LEU A 61 7.05 0.87 11.42
CA LEU A 61 8.42 0.40 11.63
C LEU A 61 9.37 0.96 10.56
N LEU A 62 8.97 0.92 9.28
CA LEU A 62 9.75 1.50 8.18
C LEU A 62 9.96 3.01 8.35
N ILE A 63 8.94 3.75 8.76
CA ILE A 63 9.01 5.20 8.97
C ILE A 63 9.86 5.52 10.20
N SER A 64 9.60 4.89 11.33
CA SER A 64 10.15 5.30 12.63
C SER A 64 11.56 4.76 12.90
N VAL A 65 11.88 3.55 12.43
CA VAL A 65 13.20 2.91 12.67
C VAL A 65 14.09 3.04 11.45
N TYR A 66 13.58 2.72 10.26
CA TYR A 66 14.36 2.76 9.02
C TYR A 66 14.39 4.14 8.36
N LYS A 67 13.57 5.08 8.86
CA LYS A 67 13.55 6.49 8.45
C LYS A 67 13.40 6.64 6.93
N VAL A 68 12.53 5.84 6.33
CA VAL A 68 12.27 5.90 4.89
C VAL A 68 11.72 7.27 4.50
N ASP A 69 12.16 7.78 3.36
CA ASP A 69 11.78 9.08 2.82
C ASP A 69 10.55 8.99 1.92
N VAL A 70 10.24 7.78 1.42
CA VAL A 70 9.11 7.48 0.53
C VAL A 70 8.54 6.11 0.90
N MET A 71 7.22 5.97 0.89
CA MET A 71 6.50 4.71 1.09
C MET A 71 5.77 4.28 -0.18
N ILE A 72 5.88 2.99 -0.52
CA ILE A 72 5.17 2.33 -1.62
C ILE A 72 4.37 1.16 -1.03
N ASN A 73 3.08 1.09 -1.36
CA ASN A 73 2.28 -0.13 -1.13
C ASN A 73 2.24 -0.92 -2.45
N PHE A 74 2.61 -2.19 -2.41
CA PHE A 74 2.56 -3.09 -3.55
C PHE A 74 1.81 -4.38 -3.20
N GLY A 75 0.87 -4.79 -4.06
CA GLY A 75 0.10 -6.00 -3.87
C GLY A 75 -0.99 -6.19 -4.91
N VAL A 76 -1.86 -7.17 -4.65
CA VAL A 76 -3.06 -7.47 -5.45
C VAL A 76 -4.29 -6.88 -4.79
N VAL A 77 -5.23 -6.43 -5.61
CA VAL A 77 -6.54 -5.96 -5.18
C VAL A 77 -7.65 -6.64 -5.98
N GLY A 78 -8.83 -6.76 -5.39
CA GLY A 78 -10.03 -7.23 -6.08
C GLY A 78 -10.65 -6.12 -6.93
N GLY A 79 -11.02 -6.44 -8.17
CA GLY A 79 -11.72 -5.51 -9.07
C GLY A 79 -13.20 -5.38 -8.73
N LEU A 80 -13.63 -4.19 -8.30
CA LEU A 80 -15.04 -3.89 -7.99
C LEU A 80 -15.85 -3.43 -9.21
N THR A 81 -15.19 -2.92 -10.24
CA THR A 81 -15.84 -2.47 -11.49
C THR A 81 -15.47 -3.38 -12.65
N ASP A 82 -16.32 -3.46 -13.67
CA ASP A 82 -16.04 -4.25 -14.88
C ASP A 82 -14.81 -3.74 -15.64
N GLU A 83 -14.52 -2.46 -15.53
CA GLU A 83 -13.34 -1.85 -16.10
C GLU A 83 -12.04 -2.33 -15.44
N MET A 84 -12.10 -2.65 -14.14
CA MET A 84 -11.03 -3.27 -13.36
C MET A 84 -11.12 -4.80 -13.41
N ALA A 85 -11.33 -5.34 -14.61
CA ALA A 85 -11.27 -6.77 -14.87
C ALA A 85 -9.89 -7.38 -14.54
N LEU A 86 -9.86 -8.71 -14.45
CA LEU A 86 -8.68 -9.52 -14.15
C LEU A 86 -7.42 -9.05 -14.90
N ALA A 87 -6.28 -9.10 -14.20
CA ALA A 87 -4.93 -8.86 -14.72
C ALA A 87 -4.59 -7.43 -15.20
N LYS A 88 -5.32 -6.40 -14.75
CA LYS A 88 -4.93 -5.00 -14.96
C LYS A 88 -4.11 -4.44 -13.80
N THR A 89 -2.90 -3.95 -14.09
CA THR A 89 -2.15 -3.09 -13.17
C THR A 89 -2.77 -1.70 -13.13
N CYS A 90 -2.79 -1.07 -11.96
CA CYS A 90 -3.32 0.28 -11.78
C CYS A 90 -2.47 1.05 -10.76
N ILE A 91 -2.68 2.37 -10.72
CA ILE A 91 -2.10 3.27 -9.74
C ILE A 91 -3.22 3.65 -8.77
N VAL A 92 -3.04 3.38 -7.47
CA VAL A 92 -3.97 3.85 -6.45
C VAL A 92 -3.71 5.33 -6.20
N GLU A 93 -4.69 6.18 -6.52
CA GLU A 93 -4.58 7.63 -6.28
C GLU A 93 -5.07 8.02 -4.90
N LYS A 94 -6.03 7.27 -4.36
CA LYS A 94 -6.60 7.48 -3.03
C LYS A 94 -7.24 6.21 -2.49
N VAL A 95 -7.31 6.13 -1.16
CA VAL A 95 -7.85 4.99 -0.42
C VAL A 95 -9.02 5.43 0.45
N VAL A 96 -10.07 4.61 0.55
CA VAL A 96 -11.17 4.75 1.52
C VAL A 96 -11.23 3.51 2.39
N HIS A 97 -11.40 3.68 3.70
CA HIS A 97 -11.55 2.56 4.64
C HIS A 97 -13.03 2.25 4.85
N TYR A 98 -13.63 1.45 3.97
CA TYR A 98 -15.09 1.22 3.98
C TYR A 98 -15.58 0.44 5.20
N GLY A 99 -14.68 -0.27 5.89
CA GLY A 99 -14.99 -1.01 7.11
C GLY A 99 -15.14 -0.13 8.36
N PHE A 100 -14.72 1.13 8.31
CA PHE A 100 -14.90 2.06 9.42
C PHE A 100 -16.30 2.69 9.36
N ASP A 101 -17.12 2.51 10.40
CA ASP A 101 -18.46 3.12 10.50
C ASP A 101 -18.63 3.86 11.83
N GLY A 102 -18.48 5.19 11.77
CA GLY A 102 -18.75 6.10 12.88
C GLY A 102 -20.14 6.74 12.82
N SER A 103 -21.01 6.32 11.89
CA SER A 103 -22.33 6.94 11.69
C SER A 103 -23.21 6.82 12.93
N GLN A 104 -23.08 5.70 13.63
CA GLN A 104 -23.70 5.46 14.93
C GLN A 104 -22.75 5.92 16.05
N GLY A 105 -23.05 7.06 16.65
CA GLY A 105 -22.36 7.57 17.86
C GLY A 105 -21.32 8.66 17.63
N LEU A 106 -20.68 8.72 16.46
CA LEU A 106 -19.74 9.81 16.13
C LEU A 106 -20.32 10.82 15.13
N HIS A 107 -21.52 10.56 14.59
CA HIS A 107 -22.22 11.43 13.62
C HIS A 107 -21.39 11.78 12.38
N HIS A 108 -20.53 10.84 11.94
CA HIS A 108 -19.73 10.98 10.73
C HIS A 108 -20.18 10.00 9.64
N PRO A 109 -20.03 10.36 8.35
CA PRO A 109 -20.19 9.43 7.23
C PRO A 109 -19.39 8.13 7.42
N GLN A 110 -19.94 7.02 6.94
CA GLN A 110 -19.20 5.76 6.87
C GLN A 110 -17.90 5.96 6.06
N GLY A 111 -16.80 5.41 6.58
CA GLY A 111 -15.46 5.53 6.02
C GLY A 111 -14.69 6.79 6.39
N GLN A 112 -15.31 7.73 7.13
CA GLN A 112 -14.64 8.96 7.57
C GLN A 112 -14.19 8.87 9.02
N TYR A 113 -12.89 9.10 9.25
CA TYR A 113 -12.32 9.14 10.59
C TYR A 113 -12.63 10.47 11.30
N PRO A 114 -12.82 10.47 12.63
CA PRO A 114 -12.96 11.71 13.40
C PRO A 114 -11.77 12.65 13.19
N GLY A 115 -12.04 13.93 12.96
CA GLY A 115 -11.02 14.96 12.77
C GLY A 115 -10.42 15.02 11.36
N THR A 116 -10.96 14.27 10.38
CA THR A 116 -10.62 14.44 8.96
C THR A 116 -11.74 15.14 8.20
N ASP A 117 -11.38 15.99 7.23
CA ASP A 117 -12.37 16.66 6.34
C ASP A 117 -12.80 15.79 5.15
N SER A 118 -12.08 14.69 4.92
CA SER A 118 -12.27 13.77 3.79
C SER A 118 -12.36 12.32 4.26
N LEU A 119 -13.12 11.55 3.50
CA LEU A 119 -13.21 10.08 3.57
C LEU A 119 -12.11 9.37 2.78
N TYR A 120 -11.34 10.12 1.99
CA TYR A 120 -10.22 9.61 1.21
C TYR A 120 -8.88 9.99 1.82
N PHE A 121 -7.99 9.00 1.90
CA PHE A 121 -6.55 9.19 2.07
C PHE A 121 -5.90 9.30 0.70
N GLU A 122 -5.49 10.51 0.33
CA GLU A 122 -4.87 10.81 -0.96
C GLU A 122 -3.40 10.34 -0.97
N ALA A 123 -2.98 9.68 -2.04
CA ALA A 123 -1.58 9.37 -2.27
C ALA A 123 -0.81 10.61 -2.77
N ASP A 124 0.52 10.59 -2.59
CA ASP A 124 1.36 11.72 -2.97
C ASP A 124 1.27 12.02 -4.48
N LYS A 125 0.81 13.22 -4.82
CA LYS A 125 0.59 13.66 -6.21
C LYS A 125 1.87 13.66 -7.05
N ASN A 126 3.03 13.88 -6.44
CA ASN A 126 4.30 13.84 -7.16
C ASN A 126 4.66 12.40 -7.52
N LEU A 127 4.47 11.45 -6.61
CA LEU A 127 4.70 10.03 -6.87
C LEU A 127 3.74 9.48 -7.93
N ILE A 128 2.46 9.85 -7.86
CA ILE A 128 1.48 9.53 -8.91
C ILE A 128 1.93 10.10 -10.25
N GLY A 129 2.36 11.38 -10.28
CA GLY A 129 2.86 12.04 -11.48
C GLY A 129 4.08 11.35 -12.09
N ILE A 130 5.01 10.87 -11.25
CA ILE A 130 6.16 10.08 -11.71
C ILE A 130 5.69 8.75 -12.29
N ALA A 131 4.82 8.02 -11.60
CA ALA A 131 4.29 6.74 -12.06
C ALA A 131 3.55 6.87 -13.41
N LYS A 132 2.73 7.92 -13.56
CA LYS A 132 2.02 8.24 -14.81
C LYS A 132 2.95 8.65 -15.96
N LYS A 133 4.04 9.36 -15.69
CA LYS A 133 5.03 9.69 -16.72
C LYS A 133 5.74 8.44 -17.24
N LEU A 134 6.04 7.48 -16.36
CA LEU A 134 6.68 6.21 -16.72
C LEU A 134 5.70 5.25 -17.40
N TYR A 135 4.43 5.26 -16.97
CA TYR A 135 3.39 4.37 -17.45
C TYR A 135 2.08 5.13 -17.71
N PRO A 136 1.97 5.85 -18.84
CA PRO A 136 0.82 6.69 -19.16
C PRO A 136 -0.51 5.93 -19.23
N ASP A 137 -0.45 4.68 -19.69
CA ASP A 137 -1.61 3.83 -19.93
C ASP A 137 -2.20 3.23 -18.65
N LEU A 138 -1.47 3.27 -17.51
CA LEU A 138 -2.00 2.75 -16.25
C LEU A 138 -3.12 3.63 -15.75
N LYS A 139 -4.27 3.03 -15.47
CA LYS A 139 -5.41 3.74 -14.90
C LYS A 139 -5.14 4.14 -13.44
N THR A 140 -5.58 5.35 -13.05
CA THR A 140 -5.68 5.74 -11.64
C THR A 140 -7.02 5.31 -11.06
N VAL A 141 -6.99 4.75 -9.86
CA VAL A 141 -8.18 4.18 -9.21
C VAL A 141 -8.26 4.59 -7.75
N THR A 142 -9.50 4.57 -7.24
CA THR A 142 -9.77 4.59 -5.80
C THR A 142 -9.72 3.16 -5.27
N CYS A 143 -8.94 2.93 -4.22
CA CYS A 143 -8.88 1.63 -3.53
C CYS A 143 -9.81 1.67 -2.30
N ALA A 144 -10.59 0.60 -2.10
CA ALA A 144 -11.40 0.41 -0.91
C ALA A 144 -10.72 -0.64 -0.01
N SER A 145 -10.40 -0.29 1.23
CA SER A 145 -9.72 -1.15 2.21
C SER A 145 -10.61 -1.45 3.42
N ALA A 146 -10.52 -2.68 3.91
CA ALA A 146 -11.00 -3.11 5.22
C ALA A 146 -10.38 -4.48 5.56
N ASP A 147 -10.51 -4.92 6.82
CA ASP A 147 -10.13 -6.27 7.28
C ASP A 147 -11.09 -7.39 6.83
N ASN A 148 -11.87 -7.18 5.77
CA ASN A 148 -12.80 -8.15 5.20
C ASN A 148 -12.56 -8.33 3.70
N CYS A 149 -12.33 -9.57 3.24
CA CYS A 149 -12.24 -9.85 1.82
C CYS A 149 -13.63 -9.76 1.16
N CYS A 150 -13.80 -8.88 0.17
CA CYS A 150 -15.06 -8.73 -0.58
C CYS A 150 -15.35 -9.99 -1.40
N ARG A 151 -16.34 -10.78 -0.97
CA ARG A 151 -16.73 -12.04 -1.64
C ARG A 151 -17.98 -11.94 -2.52
N SER A 152 -18.70 -10.82 -2.52
CA SER A 152 -19.87 -10.62 -3.38
C SER A 152 -19.87 -9.23 -4.01
N LYS A 153 -19.96 -9.17 -5.33
CA LYS A 153 -20.45 -7.99 -6.06
C LYS A 153 -21.98 -8.01 -5.93
N ARG A 154 -22.53 -7.40 -4.89
CA ARG A 154 -23.97 -7.09 -4.85
C ARG A 154 -24.15 -5.62 -5.16
#